data_AF-A0A5N6EF18-F1
#
_entry.id   AF-A0A5N6EF18-F1
#
_cell.length_a   1.000
_cell.length_b   1.000
_cell.length_c   1.000
_cell.angle_alpha   90.00
_cell.angle_beta   90.00
_cell.angle_gamma   90.00
#
_symmetry.space_group_name_H-M   'P 1'
#
loop_
_entity.id
_entity.type
_entity.pdbx_description
1 polymer ?
#
loop_
_entity_poly.entity_id
_entity_poly.type
_entity_poly.pdbx_seq_one_letter_code
_entity_poly.pdbx_strand_id
1 'polypeptide(L)'
;MPLLRPSTLVEWLSRPMEPNEQSMLFALCALVTSFLCGHSESILGCGEWESVARMFIKKSQAVRSEYNFVEDSSLLSLLASFFIAVTHFELHNARQSWFYLREAITLAQALGLHTDEFYRDMDYVSTLYCRRTYNILFVTERSLAVARHKLVLLPRPLLLPTREPNDHLEDLEEPPEIDHGFRQLVHVYSQIDVNFLSFWSEKGTIGSTHSTWHPFCSKLLPGCDVMSDAQKADILVTQRWLELVLWRAALQQGLLSSTAESQSRTFSYPEDISLSLLHTLSSLSQESVEVHGLGIFEKIYDVGNALADFIHCSINLEGWTGTMTENLDRLGSIQRYLSLSPNSHDKFALSLGGRLAEYSICFGSRLTMLYKFAVAEEDEESQRDACHPSIVDCFHRSNGP
;
A
#
# COMPACT_ATOMS: atom_id res chain seq x y z
N MET A 1 -15.06 -0.59 5.54
CA MET A 1 -15.65 -1.68 6.34
C MET A 1 -16.48 -1.05 7.45
N PRO A 2 -17.80 -1.29 7.50
CA PRO A 2 -18.66 -0.78 8.57
C PRO A 2 -18.26 -1.34 9.94
N LEU A 3 -18.02 -0.46 10.90
CA LEU A 3 -17.66 -0.81 12.28
C LEU A 3 -18.80 -0.55 13.26
N LEU A 4 -19.85 0.13 12.81
CA LEU A 4 -21.05 0.52 13.54
C LEU A 4 -22.23 0.46 12.57
N ARG A 5 -23.44 0.30 13.12
CA ARG A 5 -24.67 0.39 12.36
C ARG A 5 -24.94 1.84 11.92
N PRO A 6 -25.18 2.11 10.63
CA PRO A 6 -25.58 3.44 10.16
C PRO A 6 -26.80 4.01 10.89
N SER A 7 -27.82 3.20 11.19
CA SER A 7 -29.00 3.64 11.95
C SER A 7 -28.67 4.22 13.32
N THR A 8 -27.68 3.65 14.02
CA THR A 8 -27.23 4.13 15.34
C THR A 8 -26.69 5.57 15.26
N LEU A 9 -25.99 5.92 14.18
CA LEU A 9 -25.52 7.30 13.99
C LEU A 9 -26.69 8.29 13.83
N VAL A 10 -27.74 7.89 13.09
CA VAL A 10 -28.93 8.72 12.87
C VAL A 10 -29.70 8.91 14.18
N GLU A 11 -29.82 7.85 14.97
CA GLU A 11 -30.49 7.90 16.27
C GLU A 11 -29.81 8.89 17.21
N TRP A 12 -28.47 8.85 17.32
CA TRP A 12 -27.72 9.78 18.15
C TRP A 12 -27.94 11.24 17.76
N LEU A 13 -28.08 11.55 16.47
CA LEU A 13 -28.35 12.91 16.01
C LEU A 13 -29.76 13.41 16.38
N SER A 14 -30.66 12.51 16.74
CA SER A 14 -32.04 12.85 17.14
C SER A 14 -32.21 13.16 18.63
N ARG A 15 -31.16 12.95 19.45
CA ARG A 15 -31.18 13.16 20.90
C ARG A 15 -29.88 13.81 21.40
N PRO A 16 -29.82 14.27 22.67
CA PRO A 16 -28.54 14.58 23.29
C PRO A 16 -27.62 13.36 23.28
N MET A 17 -26.38 13.55 22.82
CA MET A 17 -25.37 12.50 22.75
C MET A 17 -24.59 12.38 24.06
N GLU A 18 -24.27 11.15 24.46
CA GLU A 18 -23.36 10.87 25.56
C GLU A 18 -21.92 11.28 25.19
N PRO A 19 -21.03 11.56 26.17
CA PRO A 19 -19.67 12.03 25.88
C PRO A 19 -18.85 11.08 24.97
N ASN A 20 -19.02 9.76 25.11
CA ASN A 20 -18.34 8.78 24.26
C ASN A 20 -18.86 8.80 22.81
N GLU A 21 -20.18 8.95 22.62
CA GLU A 21 -20.82 9.14 21.31
C GLU A 21 -20.31 10.41 20.62
N GLN A 22 -20.27 11.53 21.35
CA GLN A 22 -19.74 12.80 20.84
C GLN A 22 -18.26 12.70 20.45
N SER A 23 -17.43 12.13 21.33
CA SER A 23 -16.00 11.96 21.07
C SER A 23 -15.74 11.11 19.82
N MET A 24 -16.46 9.98 19.70
CA MET A 24 -16.35 9.09 18.55
C MET A 24 -16.84 9.76 17.28
N LEU A 25 -17.98 10.45 17.31
CA LEU A 25 -18.52 11.15 16.14
C LEU A 25 -17.55 12.24 15.65
N PHE A 26 -16.96 13.04 16.54
CA PHE A 26 -15.93 14.00 16.14
C PHE A 26 -14.70 13.33 15.53
N ALA A 27 -14.25 12.20 16.07
CA ALA A 27 -13.14 11.44 15.49
C ALA A 27 -13.48 10.88 14.10
N LEU A 28 -14.72 10.39 13.90
CA LEU A 28 -15.22 9.93 12.61
C LEU A 28 -15.31 11.08 11.60
N CYS A 29 -15.81 12.25 12.01
CA CYS A 29 -15.82 13.45 11.17
C CYS A 29 -14.40 13.85 10.76
N ALA A 30 -13.42 13.76 11.67
CA ALA A 30 -12.02 14.04 11.35
C ALA A 30 -11.48 13.08 10.27
N LEU A 31 -11.77 11.80 10.42
CA LEU A 31 -11.40 10.75 9.46
C LEU A 31 -12.01 11.04 8.08
N VAL A 32 -13.33 11.18 8.00
CA VAL A 32 -14.03 11.45 6.74
C VAL A 32 -13.50 12.74 6.09
N THR A 33 -13.29 13.81 6.87
CA THR A 33 -12.70 15.06 6.36
C THR A 33 -11.32 14.83 5.74
N SER A 34 -10.47 14.00 6.36
CA SER A 34 -9.12 13.73 5.84
C SER A 34 -9.12 12.94 4.52
N PHE A 35 -10.10 12.06 4.31
CA PHE A 35 -10.26 11.27 3.08
C PHE A 35 -10.94 12.05 1.94
N LEU A 36 -11.73 13.08 2.25
CA LEU A 36 -12.41 13.92 1.24
C LEU A 36 -11.53 15.04 0.68
N CYS A 37 -10.26 15.16 1.12
CA CYS A 37 -9.34 16.20 0.69
C CYS A 37 -9.20 16.21 -0.84
N GLY A 38 -9.61 17.30 -1.49
CA GLY A 38 -9.53 17.48 -2.95
C GLY A 38 -10.73 16.96 -3.76
N HIS A 39 -11.69 16.28 -3.14
CA HIS A 39 -12.85 15.70 -3.85
C HIS A 39 -14.13 16.53 -3.78
N SER A 40 -14.24 17.49 -2.85
CA SER A 40 -15.47 18.27 -2.66
C SER A 40 -15.24 19.73 -2.29
N GLU A 41 -14.72 20.52 -3.23
CA GLU A 41 -14.53 21.98 -3.08
C GLU A 41 -15.81 22.74 -2.66
N SER A 42 -16.98 22.13 -2.85
CA SER A 42 -18.28 22.68 -2.47
C SER A 42 -18.62 22.56 -0.97
N ILE A 43 -17.96 21.68 -0.21
CA ILE A 43 -18.27 21.43 1.21
C ILE A 43 -17.31 22.19 2.14
N LEU A 44 -16.02 22.22 1.82
CA LEU A 44 -15.01 23.01 2.52
C LEU A 44 -14.18 23.75 1.48
N GLY A 45 -13.93 25.04 1.71
CA GLY A 45 -13.11 25.87 0.83
C GLY A 45 -11.76 25.22 0.53
N CYS A 46 -11.24 25.46 -0.68
CA CYS A 46 -9.98 24.89 -1.13
C CYS A 46 -8.86 25.12 -0.10
N GLY A 47 -8.22 24.03 0.34
CA GLY A 47 -7.04 24.07 1.22
C GLY A 47 -7.29 24.01 2.73
N GLU A 48 -8.54 24.02 3.23
CA GLU A 48 -8.79 24.02 4.69
C GLU A 48 -9.04 22.62 5.30
N TRP A 49 -9.06 21.55 4.51
CA TRP A 49 -9.39 20.18 4.93
C TRP A 49 -8.55 19.70 6.12
N GLU A 50 -7.24 19.91 6.06
CA GLU A 50 -6.34 19.54 7.16
C GLU A 50 -6.68 20.31 8.45
N SER A 51 -6.95 21.61 8.34
CA SER A 51 -7.32 22.45 9.48
C SER A 51 -8.63 21.98 10.12
N VAL A 52 -9.62 21.63 9.29
CA VAL A 52 -10.93 21.12 9.75
C VAL A 52 -10.80 19.73 10.38
N ALA A 53 -10.02 18.82 9.79
CA ALA A 53 -9.73 17.52 10.39
C ALA A 53 -9.05 17.68 11.76
N ARG A 54 -8.06 18.58 11.87
CA ARG A 54 -7.40 18.92 13.15
C ARG A 54 -8.36 19.55 14.16
N MET A 55 -9.30 20.38 13.73
CA MET A 55 -10.36 20.93 14.59
C MET A 55 -11.22 19.81 15.18
N PHE A 56 -11.65 18.84 14.36
CA PHE A 56 -12.45 17.71 14.84
C PHE A 56 -11.68 16.81 15.81
N ILE A 57 -10.39 16.54 15.57
CA ILE A 57 -9.53 15.84 16.55
C ILE A 57 -9.53 16.58 17.89
N LYS A 58 -9.34 17.91 17.88
CA LYS A 58 -9.32 18.72 19.12
C LYS A 58 -10.66 18.65 19.86
N LYS A 59 -11.78 18.68 19.14
CA LYS A 59 -13.12 18.52 19.75
C LYS A 59 -13.28 17.13 20.38
N SER A 60 -12.89 16.07 19.69
CA SER A 60 -12.92 14.70 20.24
C SER A 60 -12.09 14.57 21.52
N GLN A 61 -10.90 15.17 21.55
CA GLN A 61 -10.01 15.20 22.71
C GLN A 61 -10.57 16.06 23.87
N ALA A 62 -11.19 17.20 23.56
CA ALA A 62 -11.83 18.04 24.57
C ALA A 62 -12.95 17.27 25.28
N VAL A 63 -13.83 16.61 24.53
CA VAL A 63 -14.89 15.79 25.13
C VAL A 63 -14.31 14.65 25.98
N ARG A 64 -13.23 13.99 25.54
CA ARG A 64 -12.53 12.96 26.35
C ARG A 64 -11.96 13.49 27.66
N SER A 65 -11.66 14.79 27.76
CA SER A 65 -11.19 15.38 29.00
C SER A 65 -12.30 15.59 30.04
N GLU A 66 -13.56 15.42 29.63
CA GLU A 66 -14.75 15.64 30.47
C GLU A 66 -15.26 14.34 31.13
N TYR A 67 -14.76 13.17 30.75
CA TYR A 67 -15.13 11.87 31.34
C TYR A 67 -13.96 10.88 31.39
N ASN A 68 -14.09 9.82 32.20
CA ASN A 68 -13.07 8.78 32.28
C ASN A 68 -13.21 7.74 31.15
N PHE A 69 -12.74 8.11 29.95
CA PHE A 69 -12.85 7.25 28.77
C PHE A 69 -12.04 5.94 28.85
N VAL A 70 -11.08 5.84 29.77
CA VAL A 70 -10.29 4.61 29.98
C VAL A 70 -11.11 3.51 30.64
N GLU A 71 -12.07 3.90 31.49
CA GLU A 71 -13.01 2.99 32.17
C GLU A 71 -14.31 2.80 31.37
N ASP A 72 -14.44 3.41 30.18
CA ASP A 72 -15.60 3.22 29.32
C ASP A 72 -15.59 1.81 28.71
N SER A 73 -16.59 1.01 29.07
CA SER A 73 -16.75 -0.37 28.60
C SER A 73 -17.41 -0.48 27.21
N SER A 74 -17.47 0.61 26.44
CA SER A 74 -18.05 0.64 25.10
C SER A 74 -17.01 0.54 23.96
N LEU A 75 -17.44 0.14 22.77
CA LEU A 75 -16.61 0.23 21.56
C LEU A 75 -16.33 1.68 21.13
N LEU A 76 -17.06 2.68 21.65
CA LEU A 76 -16.99 4.04 21.13
C LEU A 76 -15.66 4.70 21.47
N SER A 77 -15.17 4.49 22.69
CA SER A 77 -13.89 5.03 23.13
C SER A 77 -12.71 4.46 22.33
N LEU A 78 -12.71 3.15 22.03
CA LEU A 78 -11.67 2.56 21.18
C LEU A 78 -11.78 3.01 19.71
N LEU A 79 -13.00 3.12 19.16
CA LEU A 79 -13.21 3.56 17.78
C LEU A 79 -12.80 5.02 17.59
N ALA A 80 -13.09 5.87 18.58
CA ALA A 80 -12.61 7.25 18.61
C ALA A 80 -11.06 7.29 18.53
N SER A 81 -10.36 6.43 19.28
CA SER A 81 -8.89 6.36 19.24
C SER A 81 -8.40 5.87 17.88
N PHE A 82 -9.05 4.85 17.33
CA PHE A 82 -8.73 4.31 16.01
C PHE A 82 -8.90 5.36 14.90
N PHE A 83 -10.02 6.08 14.88
CA PHE A 83 -10.27 7.12 13.88
C PHE A 83 -9.33 8.32 14.02
N ILE A 84 -8.97 8.73 15.24
CA ILE A 84 -7.91 9.72 15.47
C ILE A 84 -6.56 9.21 14.93
N ALA A 85 -6.24 7.92 15.13
CA ALA A 85 -5.00 7.31 14.64
C ALA A 85 -4.89 7.35 13.12
N VAL A 86 -5.97 6.98 12.43
CA VAL A 86 -6.04 6.99 10.95
C VAL A 86 -6.03 8.43 10.43
N THR A 87 -6.74 9.36 11.07
CA THR A 87 -6.68 10.78 10.67
C THR A 87 -5.26 11.34 10.80
N HIS A 88 -4.55 11.03 11.89
CA HIS A 88 -3.15 11.44 12.02
C HIS A 88 -2.23 10.80 10.99
N PHE A 89 -2.53 9.57 10.53
CA PHE A 89 -1.78 8.94 9.45
C PHE A 89 -1.95 9.72 8.14
N GLU A 90 -3.19 10.07 7.79
CA GLU A 90 -3.49 10.86 6.59
C GLU A 90 -2.83 12.25 6.67
N LEU A 91 -2.83 12.87 7.85
CA LEU A 91 -2.14 14.15 8.10
C LEU A 91 -0.62 14.03 8.30
N HIS A 92 -0.02 12.89 7.94
CA HIS A 92 1.43 12.63 8.00
C HIS A 92 2.07 12.74 9.40
N ASN A 93 1.26 12.64 10.47
CA ASN A 93 1.70 12.70 11.86
C ASN A 93 2.01 11.30 12.40
N ALA A 94 3.11 10.70 11.92
CA ALA A 94 3.44 9.29 12.16
C ALA A 94 3.49 8.90 13.66
N ARG A 95 4.01 9.77 14.52
CA ARG A 95 4.12 9.49 15.97
C ARG A 95 2.76 9.46 16.65
N GLN A 96 1.89 10.43 16.36
CA GLN A 96 0.54 10.49 16.91
C GLN A 96 -0.32 9.35 16.38
N SER A 97 -0.24 9.07 15.07
CA SER A 97 -0.95 7.94 14.47
C SER A 97 -0.61 6.62 15.20
N TRP A 98 0.68 6.37 15.43
CA TRP A 98 1.11 5.19 16.17
C TRP A 98 0.62 5.16 17.62
N PHE A 99 0.70 6.29 18.33
CA PHE A 99 0.23 6.39 19.71
C PHE A 99 -1.26 6.05 19.84
N TYR A 100 -2.10 6.66 19.01
CA TYR A 100 -3.54 6.45 19.07
C TYR A 100 -3.96 5.06 18.59
N LEU A 101 -3.22 4.44 17.66
CA LEU A 101 -3.45 3.04 17.33
C LEU A 101 -3.15 2.12 18.52
N ARG A 102 -2.06 2.40 19.26
CA ARG A 102 -1.74 1.67 20.50
C ARG A 102 -2.79 1.85 21.57
N GLU A 103 -3.29 3.07 21.74
CA GLU A 103 -4.42 3.34 22.65
C GLU A 103 -5.65 2.51 22.25
N ALA A 104 -6.05 2.53 20.98
CA ALA A 104 -7.20 1.77 20.48
C ALA A 104 -7.05 0.25 20.72
N ILE A 105 -5.86 -0.31 20.45
CA ILE A 105 -5.56 -1.73 20.69
C ILE A 105 -5.60 -2.05 22.19
N THR A 106 -5.07 -1.18 23.04
CA THR A 106 -5.08 -1.37 24.49
C THR A 106 -6.51 -1.36 25.03
N LEU A 107 -7.35 -0.43 24.58
CA LEU A 107 -8.76 -0.38 24.93
C LEU A 107 -9.51 -1.63 24.43
N ALA A 108 -9.26 -2.09 23.20
CA ALA A 108 -9.83 -3.33 22.67
C ALA A 108 -9.45 -4.57 23.51
N GLN A 109 -8.21 -4.63 24.01
CA GLN A 109 -7.77 -5.70 24.90
C GLN A 109 -8.40 -5.58 26.29
N ALA A 110 -8.49 -4.37 26.85
CA ALA A 110 -9.12 -4.11 28.13
C ALA A 110 -10.62 -4.49 28.14
N LEU A 111 -11.33 -4.25 27.03
CA LEU A 111 -12.71 -4.69 26.83
C LEU A 111 -12.85 -6.22 26.71
N GLY A 112 -11.76 -6.93 26.40
CA GLY A 112 -11.80 -8.37 26.20
C GLY A 112 -12.20 -8.79 24.78
N LEU A 113 -12.08 -7.93 23.75
CA LEU A 113 -12.44 -8.29 22.36
C LEU A 113 -11.70 -9.52 21.81
N HIS A 114 -10.58 -9.89 22.43
CA HIS A 114 -9.77 -11.06 22.05
C HIS A 114 -10.20 -12.36 22.74
N THR A 115 -11.21 -12.31 23.61
CA THR A 115 -11.65 -13.41 24.48
C THR A 115 -13.01 -13.93 24.03
N ASP A 116 -13.26 -15.23 24.19
CA ASP A 116 -14.57 -15.82 23.86
C ASP A 116 -15.63 -15.40 24.90
N GLU A 117 -15.21 -15.08 26.13
CA GLU A 117 -16.06 -14.59 27.22
C GLU A 117 -16.82 -13.33 26.83
N PHE A 118 -16.18 -12.40 26.13
CA PHE A 118 -16.82 -11.16 25.66
C PHE A 118 -18.04 -11.45 24.76
N TYR A 119 -18.04 -12.55 24.02
CA TYR A 119 -19.05 -12.90 23.02
C TYR A 119 -20.17 -13.82 23.52
N ARG A 120 -20.11 -14.31 24.77
CA ARG A 120 -20.93 -15.44 25.26
C ARG A 120 -22.44 -15.26 25.07
N ASP A 121 -22.94 -14.03 25.21
CA ASP A 121 -24.37 -13.72 25.22
C ASP A 121 -24.74 -12.66 24.16
N MET A 122 -23.88 -12.44 23.15
CA MET A 122 -24.14 -11.48 22.07
C MET A 122 -24.83 -12.13 20.88
N ASP A 123 -25.71 -11.38 20.22
CA ASP A 123 -26.29 -11.78 18.95
C ASP A 123 -25.25 -11.79 17.82
N TYR A 124 -25.60 -12.41 16.70
CA TYR A 124 -24.74 -12.53 15.52
C TYR A 124 -24.25 -11.16 15.01
N VAL A 125 -25.14 -10.17 14.92
CA VAL A 125 -24.83 -8.86 14.34
C VAL A 125 -23.85 -8.10 15.24
N SER A 126 -24.12 -8.05 16.54
CA SER A 126 -23.21 -7.43 17.52
C SER A 126 -21.84 -8.11 17.53
N THR A 127 -21.82 -9.45 17.50
CA THR A 127 -20.57 -10.23 17.37
C THR A 127 -19.81 -9.88 16.09
N LEU A 128 -20.50 -9.75 14.96
CA LEU A 128 -19.92 -9.40 13.68
C LEU A 128 -19.21 -8.04 13.72
N TYR A 129 -19.87 -6.98 14.20
CA TYR A 129 -19.26 -5.65 14.32
C TYR A 129 -18.08 -5.61 15.29
N CYS A 130 -18.16 -6.33 16.42
CA CYS A 130 -17.04 -6.45 17.35
C CYS A 130 -15.83 -7.14 16.71
N ARG A 131 -16.05 -8.23 15.97
CA ARG A 131 -14.97 -8.95 15.28
C ARG A 131 -14.42 -8.17 14.08
N ARG A 132 -15.25 -7.41 13.36
CA ARG A 132 -14.81 -6.43 12.33
C ARG A 132 -13.90 -5.38 12.96
N THR A 133 -14.28 -4.83 14.11
CA THR A 133 -13.50 -3.84 14.87
C THR A 133 -12.14 -4.38 15.31
N TYR A 134 -12.09 -5.61 15.85
CA TYR A 134 -10.80 -6.24 16.17
C TYR A 134 -9.94 -6.44 14.92
N ASN A 135 -10.54 -6.97 13.85
CA ASN A 135 -9.80 -7.30 12.63
C ASN A 135 -9.28 -6.06 11.88
N ILE A 136 -9.96 -4.91 11.96
CA ILE A 136 -9.45 -3.69 11.33
C ILE A 136 -8.26 -3.14 12.12
N LEU A 137 -8.26 -3.25 13.46
CA LEU A 137 -7.09 -2.94 14.28
C LEU A 137 -5.92 -3.86 13.94
N PHE A 138 -6.18 -5.16 13.79
CA PHE A 138 -5.19 -6.16 13.38
C PHE A 138 -4.55 -5.84 12.02
N VAL A 139 -5.36 -5.52 11.00
CA VAL A 139 -4.89 -5.18 9.66
C VAL A 139 -4.06 -3.89 9.69
N THR A 140 -4.56 -2.87 10.38
CA THR A 140 -3.90 -1.56 10.49
C THR A 140 -2.57 -1.67 11.22
N GLU A 141 -2.53 -2.41 12.34
CA GLU A 141 -1.31 -2.67 13.10
C GLU A 141 -0.25 -3.35 12.26
N ARG A 142 -0.62 -4.42 11.53
CA ARG A 142 0.33 -5.15 10.67
C ARG A 142 0.86 -4.29 9.54
N SER A 143 -0.01 -3.52 8.89
CA SER A 143 0.41 -2.59 7.85
C SER A 143 1.47 -1.61 8.38
N LEU A 144 1.24 -1.01 9.56
CA LEU A 144 2.23 -0.11 10.16
C LEU A 144 3.48 -0.82 10.68
N ALA A 145 3.34 -2.04 11.21
CA ALA A 145 4.46 -2.86 11.66
C ALA A 145 5.43 -3.16 10.52
N VAL A 146 4.88 -3.57 9.37
CA VAL A 146 5.64 -3.78 8.13
C VAL A 146 6.24 -2.46 7.63
N ALA A 147 5.42 -1.42 7.44
CA ALA A 147 5.90 -0.16 6.85
C ALA A 147 6.94 0.56 7.70
N ARG A 148 6.87 0.45 9.04
CA ARG A 148 7.66 1.27 9.98
C ARG A 148 8.56 0.47 10.93
N HIS A 149 8.72 -0.83 10.70
CA HIS A 149 9.53 -1.73 11.54
C HIS A 149 9.09 -1.68 13.01
N LYS A 150 7.78 -1.82 13.27
CA LYS A 150 7.21 -1.83 14.63
C LYS A 150 6.84 -3.24 15.05
N LEU A 151 6.90 -3.49 16.36
CA LEU A 151 6.36 -4.70 16.97
C LEU A 151 4.83 -4.72 16.90
N VAL A 152 4.22 -5.89 17.09
CA VAL A 152 2.76 -6.08 17.12
C VAL A 152 2.28 -6.56 18.49
N LEU A 153 1.03 -6.24 18.82
CA LEU A 153 0.32 -6.66 20.04
C LEU A 153 -0.83 -7.62 19.72
N LEU A 154 -1.35 -7.61 18.49
CA LEU A 154 -2.41 -8.53 18.06
C LEU A 154 -1.78 -9.71 17.31
N PRO A 155 -1.62 -10.89 17.94
CA PRO A 155 -0.84 -11.98 17.34
C PRO A 155 -1.55 -12.66 16.16
N ARG A 156 -2.89 -12.68 16.15
CA ARG A 156 -3.71 -13.37 15.14
C ARG A 156 -5.04 -12.65 14.93
N PRO A 157 -5.68 -12.79 13.76
CA PRO A 157 -7.00 -12.22 13.54
C PRO A 157 -8.06 -13.08 14.24
N LEU A 158 -9.26 -12.53 14.38
CA LEU A 158 -10.44 -13.29 14.77
C LEU A 158 -11.18 -13.80 13.54
N LEU A 159 -11.65 -15.04 13.59
CA LEU A 159 -12.56 -15.56 12.56
C LEU A 159 -13.86 -14.77 12.61
N LEU A 160 -14.40 -14.33 11.48
CA LEU A 160 -15.75 -13.76 11.48
C LEU A 160 -16.77 -14.83 11.88
N PRO A 161 -17.89 -14.47 12.54
CA PRO A 161 -18.88 -15.45 12.94
C PRO A 161 -19.42 -16.19 11.71
N THR A 162 -19.64 -17.50 11.87
CA THR A 162 -20.34 -18.30 10.87
C THR A 162 -21.83 -18.08 11.05
N ARG A 163 -22.54 -17.85 9.95
CA ARG A 163 -23.99 -17.66 9.97
C ARG A 163 -24.67 -19.00 10.20
N GLU A 164 -25.43 -19.10 11.28
CA GLU A 164 -26.27 -20.24 11.61
C GLU A 164 -27.72 -20.02 11.11
N PRO A 165 -28.50 -21.10 10.85
CA PRO A 165 -29.87 -20.98 10.35
C PRO A 165 -30.82 -20.16 11.24
N ASN A 166 -30.54 -20.11 12.55
CA ASN A 166 -31.35 -19.43 13.54
C ASN A 166 -30.88 -17.98 13.82
N ASP A 167 -29.84 -17.50 13.16
CA ASP A 167 -29.34 -16.13 13.37
C ASP A 167 -30.33 -15.09 12.83
N HIS A 168 -30.75 -14.18 13.70
CA HIS A 168 -31.57 -13.04 13.33
C HIS A 168 -30.71 -12.00 12.59
N LEU A 169 -31.08 -11.71 11.34
CA LEU A 169 -30.37 -10.73 10.48
C LEU A 169 -31.15 -9.44 10.26
N GLU A 170 -32.26 -9.23 10.97
CA GLU A 170 -33.10 -8.03 10.81
C GLU A 170 -32.30 -6.74 11.08
N ASP A 171 -31.28 -6.82 11.95
CA ASP A 171 -30.41 -5.70 12.32
C ASP A 171 -29.16 -5.56 11.43
N LEU A 172 -28.96 -6.42 10.41
CA LEU A 172 -27.83 -6.31 9.49
C LEU A 172 -28.19 -5.40 8.31
N GLU A 173 -27.69 -4.17 8.35
CA GLU A 173 -28.01 -3.13 7.35
C GLU A 173 -27.23 -3.28 6.04
N GLU A 174 -26.13 -4.04 6.03
CA GLU A 174 -25.23 -4.12 4.89
C GLU A 174 -25.30 -5.46 4.16
N PRO A 175 -25.03 -5.46 2.84
CA PRO A 175 -24.95 -6.70 2.07
C PRO A 175 -23.80 -7.60 2.56
N PRO A 176 -23.99 -8.93 2.71
CA PRO A 176 -22.96 -9.85 3.19
C PRO A 176 -21.64 -9.81 2.40
N GLU A 177 -21.70 -9.43 1.12
CA GLU A 177 -20.56 -9.32 0.21
C GLU A 177 -19.52 -8.28 0.68
N ILE A 178 -19.92 -7.33 1.54
CA ILE A 178 -19.01 -6.33 2.11
C ILE A 178 -17.90 -6.99 2.94
N ASP A 179 -18.16 -8.18 3.50
CA ASP A 179 -17.19 -8.96 4.26
C ASP A 179 -16.21 -9.74 3.38
N HIS A 180 -16.54 -10.03 2.11
CA HIS A 180 -15.67 -10.85 1.25
C HIS A 180 -14.29 -10.21 1.10
N GLY A 181 -14.26 -8.94 0.67
CA GLY A 181 -13.00 -8.22 0.50
C GLY A 181 -12.23 -8.05 1.82
N PHE A 182 -12.95 -7.85 2.92
CA PHE A 182 -12.30 -7.68 4.22
C PHE A 182 -11.75 -8.99 4.79
N ARG A 183 -12.45 -10.13 4.63
CA ARG A 183 -11.93 -11.46 4.96
C ARG A 183 -10.66 -11.75 4.17
N GLN A 184 -10.66 -11.42 2.89
CA GLN A 184 -9.49 -11.57 2.03
C GLN A 184 -8.32 -10.68 2.49
N LEU A 185 -8.58 -9.43 2.85
CA LEU A 185 -7.55 -8.51 3.35
C LEU A 185 -6.96 -8.99 4.68
N VAL A 186 -7.81 -9.41 5.62
CA VAL A 186 -7.40 -10.01 6.89
C VAL A 186 -6.54 -11.25 6.63
N HIS A 187 -6.93 -12.10 5.67
CA HIS A 187 -6.15 -13.27 5.27
C HIS A 187 -4.77 -12.89 4.73
N VAL A 188 -4.69 -11.92 3.81
CA VAL A 188 -3.43 -11.41 3.24
C VAL A 188 -2.47 -10.97 4.35
N TYR A 189 -2.94 -10.18 5.32
CA TYR A 189 -2.12 -9.75 6.45
C TYR A 189 -1.82 -10.87 7.46
N SER A 190 -2.68 -11.88 7.58
CA SER A 190 -2.44 -13.03 8.49
C SER A 190 -1.30 -13.93 8.07
N GLN A 191 -0.91 -13.91 6.79
CA GLN A 191 0.25 -14.64 6.28
C GLN A 191 1.58 -14.05 6.77
N ILE A 192 1.56 -12.81 7.26
CA ILE A 192 2.71 -12.15 7.88
C ILE A 192 2.64 -12.38 9.38
N ASP A 193 3.36 -13.41 9.82
CA ASP A 193 3.36 -13.86 11.21
C ASP A 193 4.26 -13.00 12.13
N VAL A 194 4.11 -13.23 13.44
CA VAL A 194 4.84 -12.48 14.46
C VAL A 194 6.36 -12.72 14.42
N ASN A 195 6.82 -13.87 13.91
CA ASN A 195 8.25 -14.19 13.81
C ASN A 195 8.89 -13.44 12.64
N PHE A 196 8.18 -13.34 11.51
CA PHE A 196 8.59 -12.46 10.42
C PHE A 196 8.67 -11.01 10.92
N LEU A 197 7.64 -10.53 11.63
CA LEU A 197 7.58 -9.15 12.09
C LEU A 197 8.64 -8.82 13.16
N SER A 198 8.98 -9.77 14.04
CA SER A 198 10.07 -9.59 15.00
C SER A 198 11.40 -9.42 14.26
N PHE A 199 11.72 -10.33 13.34
CA PHE A 199 12.88 -10.22 12.45
C PHE A 199 12.87 -8.88 11.70
N TRP A 200 11.74 -8.52 11.09
CA TRP A 200 11.62 -7.31 10.28
C TRP A 200 11.79 -6.03 11.12
N SER A 201 11.43 -6.07 12.40
CA SER A 201 11.59 -4.93 13.32
C SER A 201 13.04 -4.70 13.77
N GLU A 202 13.84 -5.77 13.78
CA GLU A 202 15.24 -5.74 14.18
C GLU A 202 16.08 -5.13 13.04
N LYS A 203 16.26 -3.81 13.07
CA LYS A 203 17.09 -3.09 12.10
C LYS A 203 18.56 -3.51 12.20
N GLY A 204 18.92 -4.59 11.51
CA GLY A 204 20.30 -4.95 11.19
C GLY A 204 21.15 -5.43 12.37
N THR A 205 20.56 -6.01 13.42
CA THR A 205 21.38 -6.70 14.42
C THR A 205 21.93 -7.96 13.76
N ILE A 206 23.24 -7.96 13.47
CA ILE A 206 23.97 -9.10 12.92
C ILE A 206 24.01 -10.17 14.02
N GLY A 207 22.93 -10.95 14.11
CA GLY A 207 22.61 -11.81 15.24
C GLY A 207 21.84 -13.06 14.83
N SER A 208 22.37 -13.80 13.85
CA SER A 208 22.37 -15.27 13.79
C SER A 208 21.05 -16.06 13.97
N THR A 209 19.92 -15.62 13.43
CA THR A 209 18.84 -16.56 13.08
C THR A 209 18.27 -16.23 11.71
N HIS A 210 18.53 -17.10 10.72
CA HIS A 210 17.72 -17.13 9.51
C HIS A 210 16.27 -17.38 9.93
N SER A 211 15.41 -16.38 9.76
CA SER A 211 13.98 -16.58 9.96
C SER A 211 13.42 -17.26 8.72
N THR A 212 12.94 -18.49 8.89
CA THR A 212 12.15 -19.18 7.86
C THR A 212 10.70 -18.77 8.04
N TRP A 213 10.19 -17.95 7.13
CA TRP A 213 8.76 -17.64 7.02
C TRP A 213 8.08 -18.54 6.00
N HIS A 214 6.77 -18.74 6.16
CA HIS A 214 5.98 -19.47 5.18
C HIS A 214 5.96 -18.75 3.83
N PRO A 215 5.94 -19.48 2.70
CA PRO A 215 5.74 -18.88 1.39
C PRO A 215 4.44 -18.08 1.36
N PHE A 216 4.52 -16.83 0.93
CA PHE A 216 3.34 -16.00 0.74
C PHE A 216 2.53 -16.48 -0.45
N CYS A 217 1.24 -16.63 -0.24
CA CYS A 217 0.28 -17.07 -1.22
C CYS A 217 -0.59 -15.88 -1.64
N SER A 218 -0.41 -15.43 -2.88
CA SER A 218 -1.24 -14.38 -3.47
C SER A 218 -2.60 -14.89 -3.99
N LYS A 219 -2.91 -16.18 -3.83
CA LYS A 219 -4.22 -16.72 -4.22
C LYS A 219 -5.33 -16.18 -3.31
N LEU A 220 -6.48 -15.89 -3.92
CA LEU A 220 -7.68 -15.47 -3.20
C LEU A 220 -8.31 -16.66 -2.48
N LEU A 221 -9.00 -16.37 -1.37
CA LEU A 221 -9.80 -17.35 -0.65
C LEU A 221 -10.98 -17.82 -1.53
N PRO A 222 -11.28 -19.13 -1.56
CA PRO A 222 -12.44 -19.66 -2.26
C PRO A 222 -13.75 -19.01 -1.77
N GLY A 223 -14.65 -18.67 -2.69
CA GLY A 223 -15.96 -18.08 -2.35
C GLY A 223 -15.94 -16.58 -2.09
N CYS A 224 -14.79 -15.90 -2.24
CA CYS A 224 -14.68 -14.44 -2.28
C CYS A 224 -14.65 -13.91 -3.73
N ASP A 225 -15.43 -14.52 -4.62
CA ASP A 225 -15.35 -14.25 -6.08
C ASP A 225 -16.03 -12.92 -6.48
N VAL A 226 -16.97 -12.44 -5.67
CA VAL A 226 -17.67 -11.16 -5.89
C VAL A 226 -17.10 -10.13 -4.92
N MET A 227 -16.25 -9.26 -5.44
CA MET A 227 -15.68 -8.10 -4.74
C MET A 227 -15.84 -6.85 -5.60
N SER A 228 -16.08 -5.71 -4.96
CA SER A 228 -16.04 -4.42 -5.64
C SER A 228 -14.61 -4.09 -6.09
N ASP A 229 -14.48 -3.21 -7.08
CA ASP A 229 -13.16 -2.79 -7.55
C ASP A 229 -12.37 -2.06 -6.46
N ALA A 230 -13.04 -1.34 -5.55
CA ALA A 230 -12.42 -0.79 -4.36
C ALA A 230 -11.84 -1.87 -3.44
N GLN A 231 -12.58 -2.95 -3.17
CA GLN A 231 -12.06 -4.07 -2.39
C GLN A 231 -10.87 -4.74 -3.09
N LYS A 232 -10.96 -4.98 -4.40
CA LYS A 232 -9.86 -5.54 -5.20
C LYS A 232 -8.62 -4.65 -5.16
N ALA A 233 -8.78 -3.33 -5.25
CA ALA A 233 -7.68 -2.37 -5.19
C ALA A 233 -6.88 -2.54 -3.89
N ASP A 234 -7.55 -2.53 -2.74
CA ASP A 234 -6.89 -2.65 -1.44
C ASP A 234 -6.16 -3.99 -1.31
N ILE A 235 -6.79 -5.08 -1.73
CA ILE A 235 -6.23 -6.43 -1.63
C ILE A 235 -5.04 -6.62 -2.56
N LEU A 236 -5.22 -6.37 -3.86
CA LEU A 236 -4.23 -6.71 -4.88
C LEU A 236 -2.99 -5.82 -4.78
N VAL A 237 -3.17 -4.52 -4.50
CA VAL A 237 -2.04 -3.61 -4.25
C VAL A 237 -1.30 -4.03 -2.97
N THR A 238 -2.02 -4.37 -1.90
CA THR A 238 -1.41 -4.87 -0.67
C THR A 238 -0.64 -6.17 -0.89
N GLN A 239 -1.14 -7.09 -1.72
CA GLN A 239 -0.40 -8.30 -2.09
C GLN A 239 0.93 -7.98 -2.80
N ARG A 240 0.94 -7.09 -3.80
CA ARG A 240 2.18 -6.69 -4.50
C ARG A 240 3.18 -6.06 -3.54
N TRP A 241 2.69 -5.23 -2.63
CA TRP A 241 3.52 -4.61 -1.62
C TRP A 241 4.09 -5.62 -0.61
N LEU A 242 3.32 -6.62 -0.19
CA LEU A 242 3.83 -7.68 0.68
C LEU A 242 4.82 -8.61 -0.04
N GLU A 243 4.60 -8.90 -1.33
CA GLU A 243 5.59 -9.60 -2.17
C GLU A 243 6.93 -8.84 -2.17
N LEU A 244 6.89 -7.51 -2.31
CA LEU A 244 8.08 -6.65 -2.22
C LEU A 244 8.74 -6.71 -0.84
N VAL A 245 7.95 -6.63 0.23
CA VAL A 245 8.46 -6.69 1.61
C VAL A 245 9.20 -7.99 1.87
N LEU A 246 8.62 -9.13 1.45
CA LEU A 246 9.23 -10.44 1.61
C LEU A 246 10.49 -10.61 0.75
N TRP A 247 10.48 -10.03 -0.45
CA TRP A 247 11.67 -9.97 -1.29
C TRP A 247 12.79 -9.13 -0.64
N ARG A 248 12.48 -7.96 -0.07
CA ARG A 248 13.44 -7.14 0.70
C ARG A 248 13.99 -7.90 1.91
N ALA A 249 13.15 -8.67 2.60
CA ALA A 249 13.58 -9.52 3.70
C ALA A 249 14.54 -10.63 3.22
N ALA A 250 14.25 -11.26 2.07
CA ALA A 250 15.14 -12.23 1.46
C ALA A 250 16.48 -11.61 1.02
N LEU A 251 16.46 -10.38 0.48
CA LEU A 251 17.65 -9.60 0.16
C LEU A 251 18.52 -9.34 1.40
N GLN A 252 17.92 -8.91 2.51
CA GLN A 252 18.63 -8.67 3.78
C GLN A 252 19.31 -9.91 4.34
N GLN A 253 18.74 -11.10 4.09
CA GLN A 253 19.32 -12.37 4.52
C GLN A 253 20.28 -13.00 3.49
N GLY A 254 20.55 -12.33 2.37
CA GLY A 254 21.41 -12.86 1.32
C GLY A 254 20.83 -14.09 0.61
N LEU A 255 19.51 -14.22 0.57
CA LEU A 255 18.80 -15.38 0.00
C LEU A 255 18.45 -15.21 -1.49
N LEU A 256 18.99 -14.18 -2.16
CA LEU A 256 18.76 -13.94 -3.57
C LEU A 256 19.89 -14.50 -4.44
N SER A 257 19.53 -14.97 -5.63
CA SER A 257 20.48 -15.44 -6.64
C SER A 257 19.96 -15.14 -8.04
N SER A 258 20.85 -14.72 -8.94
CA SER A 258 20.52 -14.53 -10.37
C SER A 258 20.20 -15.85 -11.09
N THR A 259 20.51 -17.00 -10.48
CA THR A 259 20.23 -18.34 -11.01
C THR A 259 19.15 -19.07 -10.20
N ALA A 260 18.44 -18.37 -9.31
CA ALA A 260 17.34 -18.98 -8.57
C ALA A 260 16.22 -19.43 -9.52
N GLU A 261 15.66 -20.62 -9.26
CA GLU A 261 14.54 -21.14 -10.06
C GLU A 261 13.27 -20.31 -9.92
N SER A 262 13.04 -19.76 -8.72
CA SER A 262 11.90 -18.89 -8.46
C SER A 262 12.29 -17.44 -8.70
N GLN A 263 11.51 -16.76 -9.55
CA GLN A 263 11.68 -15.34 -9.81
C GLN A 263 11.58 -14.49 -8.53
N SER A 264 10.79 -14.91 -7.53
CA SER A 264 10.71 -14.23 -6.22
C SER A 264 12.03 -14.22 -5.41
N ARG A 265 13.02 -14.99 -5.84
CA ARG A 265 14.35 -15.12 -5.24
C ARG A 265 15.47 -14.56 -6.14
N THR A 266 15.12 -13.81 -7.19
CA THR A 266 16.10 -13.13 -8.06
C THR A 266 16.22 -11.65 -7.71
N PHE A 267 17.27 -10.99 -8.19
CA PHE A 267 17.46 -9.56 -8.02
C PHE A 267 16.53 -8.71 -8.91
N SER A 268 15.98 -9.29 -9.98
CA SER A 268 15.09 -8.61 -10.94
C SER A 268 13.61 -8.66 -10.57
N TYR A 269 13.23 -9.36 -9.50
CA TYR A 269 11.84 -9.45 -9.06
C TYR A 269 11.09 -8.12 -8.88
N PRO A 270 11.72 -6.98 -8.51
CA PRO A 270 11.04 -5.69 -8.50
C PRO A 270 10.41 -5.30 -9.85
N GLU A 271 10.93 -5.78 -10.99
CA GLU A 271 10.32 -5.59 -12.31
C GLU A 271 8.97 -6.30 -12.40
N ASP A 272 8.90 -7.57 -12.02
CA ASP A 272 7.69 -8.40 -12.08
C ASP A 272 6.60 -7.86 -11.15
N ILE A 273 6.98 -7.43 -9.94
CA ILE A 273 6.06 -6.82 -8.97
C ILE A 273 5.49 -5.52 -9.57
N SER A 274 6.34 -4.69 -10.17
CA SER A 274 5.92 -3.41 -10.75
C SER A 274 5.01 -3.59 -11.96
N LEU A 275 5.30 -4.56 -12.83
CA LEU A 275 4.44 -4.91 -13.95
C LEU A 275 3.08 -5.43 -13.47
N SER A 276 3.08 -6.33 -12.48
CA SER A 276 1.86 -6.89 -11.89
C SER A 276 1.02 -5.82 -11.18
N LEU A 277 1.66 -4.86 -10.52
CA LEU A 277 1.02 -3.69 -9.93
C LEU A 277 0.34 -2.83 -11.01
N LEU A 278 1.04 -2.52 -12.10
CA LEU A 278 0.48 -1.72 -13.19
C LEU A 278 -0.70 -2.41 -13.88
N HIS A 279 -0.64 -3.73 -14.08
CA HIS A 279 -1.77 -4.50 -14.60
C HIS A 279 -2.98 -4.45 -13.64
N THR A 280 -2.72 -4.51 -12.34
CA THR A 280 -3.78 -4.35 -11.32
C THR A 280 -4.40 -2.96 -11.43
N LEU A 281 -3.58 -1.91 -11.41
CA LEU A 281 -4.04 -0.52 -11.42
C LEU A 281 -4.75 -0.13 -12.73
N SER A 282 -4.36 -0.71 -13.87
CA SER A 282 -5.00 -0.44 -15.16
C SER A 282 -6.37 -1.12 -15.33
N SER A 283 -6.64 -2.16 -14.54
CA SER A 283 -7.91 -2.88 -14.53
C SER A 283 -8.98 -2.28 -13.61
N LEU A 284 -8.63 -1.25 -12.85
CA LEU A 284 -9.47 -0.66 -11.80
C LEU A 284 -9.78 0.81 -12.10
N SER A 285 -10.91 1.31 -11.61
CA SER A 285 -11.19 2.74 -11.67
C SER A 285 -10.28 3.54 -10.72
N GLN A 286 -9.96 4.78 -11.11
CA GLN A 286 -9.20 5.71 -10.27
C GLN A 286 -9.86 5.91 -8.90
N GLU A 287 -11.18 6.12 -8.88
CA GLU A 287 -11.95 6.28 -7.65
C GLU A 287 -11.80 5.07 -6.71
N SER A 288 -11.76 3.85 -7.25
CA SER A 288 -11.60 2.62 -6.47
C SER A 288 -10.25 2.54 -5.74
N VAL A 289 -9.22 3.22 -6.25
CA VAL A 289 -7.90 3.32 -5.60
C VAL A 289 -7.92 4.46 -4.59
N GLU A 290 -8.44 5.63 -4.96
CA GLU A 290 -8.39 6.86 -4.15
C GLU A 290 -9.14 6.76 -2.82
N VAL A 291 -10.25 6.01 -2.77
CA VAL A 291 -11.07 5.84 -1.56
C VAL A 291 -10.30 5.27 -0.36
N HIS A 292 -9.13 4.65 -0.56
CA HIS A 292 -8.31 4.06 0.50
C HIS A 292 -7.34 5.05 1.15
N GLY A 293 -7.28 6.29 0.67
CA GLY A 293 -6.41 7.33 1.22
C GLY A 293 -4.92 7.04 1.03
N LEU A 294 -4.06 7.70 1.80
CA LEU A 294 -2.61 7.63 1.63
C LEU A 294 -2.02 6.22 1.82
N GLY A 295 -2.73 5.34 2.51
CA GLY A 295 -2.25 4.00 2.84
C GLY A 295 -2.07 3.09 1.62
N ILE A 296 -2.80 3.30 0.51
CA ILE A 296 -2.58 2.55 -0.74
C ILE A 296 -1.47 3.20 -1.57
N PHE A 297 -1.41 4.54 -1.60
CA PHE A 297 -0.39 5.28 -2.34
C PHE A 297 1.01 5.07 -1.75
N GLU A 298 1.14 4.96 -0.43
CA GLU A 298 2.42 4.60 0.21
C GLU A 298 2.93 3.23 -0.28
N LYS A 299 2.02 2.26 -0.43
CA LYS A 299 2.36 0.92 -0.96
C LYS A 299 2.77 0.97 -2.43
N ILE A 300 2.06 1.74 -3.26
CA ILE A 300 2.39 1.96 -4.68
C ILE A 300 3.75 2.64 -4.80
N TYR A 301 4.02 3.65 -3.97
CA TYR A 301 5.29 4.36 -3.91
C TYR A 301 6.44 3.42 -3.54
N ASP A 302 6.26 2.56 -2.53
CA ASP A 302 7.29 1.60 -2.13
C ASP A 302 7.72 0.67 -3.28
N VAL A 303 6.76 0.22 -4.10
CA VAL A 303 7.02 -0.58 -5.31
C VAL A 303 7.75 0.26 -6.36
N GLY A 304 7.27 1.47 -6.67
CA GLY A 304 7.94 2.36 -7.61
C GLY A 304 9.37 2.71 -7.19
N ASN A 305 9.59 2.94 -5.89
CA ASN A 305 10.91 3.26 -5.35
C ASN A 305 11.87 2.05 -5.46
N ALA A 306 11.36 0.83 -5.23
CA ALA A 306 12.13 -0.39 -5.45
C ALA A 306 12.51 -0.60 -6.93
N LEU A 307 11.59 -0.29 -7.86
CA LEU A 307 11.89 -0.34 -9.29
C LEU A 307 12.96 0.70 -9.67
N ALA A 308 12.87 1.92 -9.14
CA ALA A 308 13.88 2.94 -9.37
C ALA A 308 15.26 2.53 -8.81
N ASP A 309 15.32 1.89 -7.64
CA ASP A 309 16.55 1.33 -7.08
C ASP A 309 17.14 0.23 -7.97
N PHE A 310 16.29 -0.65 -8.47
CA PHE A 310 16.69 -1.68 -9.41
C PHE A 310 17.26 -1.08 -10.70
N ILE A 311 16.57 -0.13 -11.34
CA ILE A 311 17.05 0.57 -12.56
C ILE A 311 18.44 1.18 -12.31
N HIS A 312 18.60 1.88 -11.19
CA HIS A 312 19.89 2.49 -10.84
C HIS A 312 21.01 1.45 -10.73
N CYS A 313 20.76 0.33 -10.05
CA CYS A 313 21.75 -0.73 -9.88
C CYS A 313 22.08 -1.41 -11.21
N SER A 314 21.06 -1.77 -12.00
CA SER A 314 21.22 -2.47 -13.26
C SER A 314 21.99 -1.64 -14.29
N ILE A 315 21.70 -0.34 -14.41
CA ILE A 315 22.44 0.52 -15.33
C ILE A 315 23.92 0.66 -14.92
N ASN A 316 24.21 0.68 -13.63
CA ASN A 316 25.59 0.77 -13.15
C ASN A 316 26.38 -0.55 -13.37
N LEU A 317 25.70 -1.69 -13.45
CA LEU A 317 26.34 -3.01 -13.61
C LEU A 317 26.45 -3.45 -15.08
N GLU A 318 25.37 -3.32 -15.84
CA GLU A 318 25.24 -3.89 -17.19
C GLU A 318 25.20 -2.83 -18.29
N GLY A 319 25.12 -1.55 -17.90
CA GLY A 319 24.90 -0.44 -18.84
C GLY A 319 23.44 -0.29 -19.25
N TRP A 320 23.21 0.54 -20.27
CA TRP A 320 21.85 0.83 -20.75
C TRP A 320 21.35 -0.27 -21.69
N THR A 321 20.16 -0.80 -21.44
CA THR A 321 19.51 -1.84 -22.26
C THR A 321 18.07 -1.48 -22.61
N GLY A 322 17.48 -2.16 -23.60
CA GLY A 322 16.07 -1.95 -23.97
C GLY A 322 15.09 -2.22 -22.82
N THR A 323 15.39 -3.20 -21.97
CA THR A 323 14.64 -3.50 -20.74
C THR A 323 14.61 -2.31 -19.76
N MET A 324 15.68 -1.51 -19.72
CA MET A 324 15.71 -0.30 -18.89
C MET A 324 14.75 0.78 -19.38
N THR A 325 14.59 0.93 -20.69
CA THR A 325 13.58 1.84 -21.27
C THR A 325 12.17 1.44 -20.81
N GLU A 326 11.82 0.15 -20.90
CA GLU A 326 10.53 -0.34 -20.43
C GLU A 326 10.33 -0.10 -18.93
N ASN A 327 11.37 -0.31 -18.12
CA ASN A 327 11.31 -0.04 -16.69
C ASN A 327 11.12 1.44 -16.35
N LEU A 328 11.69 2.35 -17.14
CA LEU A 328 11.45 3.79 -16.99
C LEU A 328 10.01 4.17 -17.36
N ASP A 329 9.45 3.56 -18.40
CA ASP A 329 8.03 3.75 -18.75
C ASP A 329 7.09 3.22 -17.66
N ARG A 330 7.43 2.05 -17.07
CA ARG A 330 6.73 1.51 -15.90
C ARG A 330 6.82 2.48 -14.72
N LEU A 331 8.01 3.00 -14.41
CA LEU A 331 8.23 3.95 -13.33
C LEU A 331 7.44 5.25 -13.52
N GLY A 332 7.44 5.78 -14.75
CA GLY A 332 6.63 6.95 -15.12
C GLY A 332 5.13 6.70 -15.00
N SER A 333 4.66 5.49 -15.33
CA SER A 333 3.26 5.11 -15.14
C SER A 333 2.88 5.05 -13.66
N ILE A 334 3.74 4.47 -12.80
CA ILE A 334 3.54 4.47 -11.34
C ILE A 334 3.48 5.91 -10.79
N GLN A 335 4.38 6.79 -11.23
CA GLN A 335 4.38 8.20 -10.82
C GLN A 335 3.07 8.92 -11.18
N ARG A 336 2.48 8.62 -12.34
CA ARG A 336 1.15 9.16 -12.72
C ARG A 336 0.06 8.67 -11.79
N TYR A 337 0.03 7.38 -11.44
CA TYR A 337 -0.91 6.86 -10.44
C TYR A 337 -0.75 7.52 -9.07
N LEU A 338 0.48 7.82 -8.64
CA LEU A 338 0.72 8.56 -7.41
C LEU A 338 0.23 10.02 -7.47
N SER A 339 0.02 10.57 -8.67
CA SER A 339 -0.47 11.94 -8.86
C SER A 339 -1.99 12.06 -8.89
N LEU A 340 -2.73 10.96 -8.72
CA LEU A 340 -4.20 10.95 -8.78
C LEU A 340 -4.83 11.72 -7.60
N SER A 341 -4.21 11.64 -6.41
CA SER A 341 -4.63 12.39 -5.23
C SER A 341 -3.63 13.51 -4.89
N PRO A 342 -4.07 14.73 -4.53
CA PRO A 342 -3.19 15.83 -4.12
C PRO A 342 -2.23 15.46 -2.99
N ASN A 343 -2.73 14.79 -1.94
CA ASN A 343 -1.92 14.37 -0.79
C ASN A 343 -0.83 13.36 -1.20
N SER A 344 -1.16 12.45 -2.13
CA SER A 344 -0.19 11.49 -2.67
C SER A 344 0.80 12.16 -3.62
N HIS A 345 0.35 13.15 -4.40
CA HIS A 345 1.20 13.87 -5.35
C HIS A 345 2.38 14.54 -4.64
N ASP A 346 2.08 15.36 -3.63
CA ASP A 346 3.07 16.14 -2.89
C ASP A 346 4.04 15.24 -2.13
N LYS A 347 3.54 14.16 -1.54
CA LYS A 347 4.33 13.28 -0.70
C LYS A 347 5.16 12.25 -1.48
N PHE A 348 4.60 11.66 -2.54
CA PHE A 348 5.18 10.50 -3.20
C PHE A 348 5.52 10.75 -4.66
N ALA A 349 4.62 11.36 -5.43
CA ALA A 349 4.79 11.50 -6.87
C ALA A 349 5.95 12.44 -7.24
N LEU A 350 6.14 13.54 -6.51
CA LEU A 350 7.24 14.47 -6.73
C LEU A 350 8.60 13.82 -6.48
N SER A 351 8.73 13.04 -5.38
CA SER A 351 9.96 12.30 -5.06
C SER A 351 10.31 11.29 -6.16
N LEU A 352 9.33 10.51 -6.61
CA LEU A 352 9.55 9.51 -7.66
C LEU A 352 9.83 10.16 -9.03
N GLY A 353 9.15 11.28 -9.33
CA GLY A 353 9.37 12.08 -10.52
C GLY A 353 10.78 12.69 -10.59
N GLY A 354 11.32 13.12 -9.45
CA GLY A 354 12.71 13.57 -9.36
C GLY A 354 13.71 12.50 -9.79
N ARG A 355 13.55 11.26 -9.29
CA ARG A 355 14.39 10.12 -9.70
C ARG A 355 14.25 9.79 -11.19
N LEU A 356 13.03 9.84 -11.72
CA LEU A 356 12.78 9.62 -13.15
C LEU A 356 13.48 10.66 -14.02
N ALA A 357 13.48 11.93 -13.60
CA ALA A 357 14.16 13.01 -14.27
C ALA A 357 15.69 12.84 -14.24
N GLU A 358 16.25 12.41 -13.10
CA GLU A 358 17.68 12.11 -12.98
C GLU A 358 18.14 11.05 -14.00
N TYR A 359 17.38 9.97 -14.16
CA TYR A 359 17.68 8.93 -15.17
C TYR A 359 17.58 9.47 -16.59
N SER A 360 16.54 10.27 -16.87
CA SER A 360 16.34 10.88 -18.19
C SER A 360 17.50 11.81 -18.57
N ILE A 361 18.04 12.58 -17.62
CA ILE A 361 19.18 13.49 -17.84
C ILE A 361 20.49 12.70 -17.98
N CYS A 362 20.80 11.82 -17.02
CA CYS A 362 22.05 11.08 -16.99
C CYS A 362 22.22 10.19 -18.23
N PHE A 363 21.13 9.60 -18.71
CA PHE A 363 21.17 8.64 -19.80
C PHE A 363 20.66 9.18 -21.13
N GLY A 364 19.80 10.20 -21.14
CA GLY A 364 19.50 10.96 -22.36
C GLY A 364 20.75 11.65 -22.90
N SER A 365 21.62 12.18 -22.03
CA SER A 365 22.92 12.75 -22.42
C SER A 365 23.89 11.68 -22.97
N ARG A 366 23.95 10.51 -22.34
CA ARG A 366 24.78 9.38 -22.81
C ARG A 366 24.27 8.75 -24.10
N LEU A 367 22.96 8.63 -24.29
CA LEU A 367 22.36 8.21 -25.56
C LEU A 367 22.64 9.23 -26.66
N THR A 368 22.53 10.52 -26.38
CA THR A 368 22.89 11.57 -27.35
C THR A 368 24.39 11.52 -27.69
N MET A 369 25.25 11.20 -26.70
CA MET A 369 26.68 11.05 -26.90
C MET A 369 27.02 9.78 -27.70
N LEU A 370 26.45 8.62 -27.35
CA LEU A 370 26.65 7.34 -28.06
C LEU A 370 26.05 7.38 -29.47
N TYR A 371 24.91 8.05 -29.66
CA TYR A 371 24.33 8.29 -30.99
C TYR A 371 25.23 9.21 -31.81
N LYS A 372 25.81 10.26 -31.21
CA LYS A 372 26.83 11.08 -31.88
C LYS A 372 28.10 10.30 -32.22
N PHE A 373 28.52 9.35 -31.39
CA PHE A 373 29.67 8.48 -31.68
C PHE A 373 29.35 7.46 -32.78
N ALA A 374 28.16 6.83 -32.77
CA ALA A 374 27.73 5.90 -33.81
C ALA A 374 27.55 6.59 -35.17
N VAL A 375 26.97 7.79 -35.19
CA VAL A 375 26.86 8.62 -36.41
C VAL A 375 28.25 9.09 -36.89
N ALA A 376 29.18 9.37 -35.99
CA ALA A 376 30.56 9.74 -36.37
C ALA A 376 31.37 8.55 -36.92
N GLU A 377 31.11 7.31 -36.46
CA GLU A 377 31.72 6.09 -37.02
C GLU A 377 31.16 5.78 -38.42
N GLU A 378 29.85 5.95 -38.65
CA GLU A 378 29.23 5.81 -39.98
C GLU A 378 29.74 6.87 -40.99
N ASP A 379 29.98 8.11 -40.53
CA ASP A 379 30.56 9.17 -41.37
C ASP A 379 32.05 8.90 -41.72
N GLU A 380 32.83 8.30 -40.81
CA GLU A 380 34.22 7.90 -41.08
C GLU A 380 34.32 6.69 -42.03
N GLU A 381 33.38 5.74 -41.95
CA GLU A 381 33.35 4.57 -42.84
C GLU A 381 32.92 4.99 -44.26
N SER A 382 31.95 5.89 -44.37
CA SER A 382 31.50 6.50 -45.64
C SER A 382 32.58 7.38 -46.31
N GLN A 383 33.48 7.99 -45.53
CA GLN A 383 34.63 8.74 -46.07
C GLN A 383 35.81 7.87 -46.49
N ARG A 384 35.99 6.67 -45.91
CA ARG A 384 37.02 5.70 -46.34
C ARG A 384 36.68 5.06 -47.68
N ASP A 385 35.40 4.78 -47.94
CA ASP A 385 34.94 4.20 -49.22
C ASP A 385 34.97 5.20 -50.39
N ALA A 386 35.08 6.51 -50.12
CA ALA A 386 35.20 7.54 -51.16
C ALA A 386 36.66 7.76 -51.65
N CYS A 387 37.67 7.15 -51.02
CA CYS A 387 39.09 7.34 -51.33
C CYS A 387 39.80 6.07 -51.81
N HIS A 388 39.27 5.40 -52.84
CA HIS A 388 40.07 4.45 -53.64
C HIS A 388 39.74 4.57 -55.14
N PRO A 389 40.62 5.15 -55.98
CA PRO A 389 40.46 5.08 -57.42
C PRO A 389 40.94 3.72 -57.93
N SER A 390 40.06 3.04 -58.66
CA SER A 390 40.33 1.82 -59.41
C SER A 390 41.51 2.00 -60.39
N ILE A 391 42.56 1.21 -60.21
CA ILE A 391 43.59 0.93 -61.22
C ILE A 391 43.56 -0.58 -61.46
N VAL A 392 43.72 -0.94 -62.75
CA VAL A 392 43.90 -2.28 -63.34
C VAL A 392 42.63 -2.91 -63.92
N ASP A 393 42.46 -2.74 -65.24
CA ASP A 393 42.14 -3.88 -66.10
C ASP A 393 42.73 -3.67 -67.51
N CYS A 394 43.74 -4.48 -67.83
CA CYS A 394 44.31 -4.59 -69.17
C CYS A 394 44.91 -5.99 -69.38
N PHE A 395 44.44 -6.63 -70.46
CA PHE A 395 44.97 -7.80 -71.18
C PHE A 395 44.76 -9.22 -70.61
N HIS A 396 43.87 -10.00 -71.25
CA HIS A 396 44.26 -10.95 -72.31
C HIS A 396 43.05 -11.71 -72.90
N ARG A 397 42.88 -11.66 -74.23
CA ARG A 397 42.43 -12.80 -75.05
C ARG A 397 42.85 -12.59 -76.51
N SER A 398 43.69 -13.50 -76.99
CA SER A 398 44.21 -13.60 -78.34
C SER A 398 43.74 -14.92 -78.98
N ASN A 399 43.64 -14.92 -80.32
CA ASN A 399 43.47 -16.04 -81.28
C ASN A 399 42.01 -16.44 -81.55
N GLY A 400 41.46 -16.48 -82.78
CA GLY A 400 41.89 -16.39 -84.19
C GLY A 400 40.70 -16.92 -85.04
N PRO A 401 40.74 -17.09 -86.38
CA PRO A 401 41.82 -16.91 -87.34
C PRO A 401 41.67 -15.72 -88.30
#